data_AF-A0A5C8K2M3-F1
#
_entry.id   AF-A0A5C8K2M3-F1
#
_cell.length_a   1.000
_cell.length_b   1.000
_cell.length_c   1.000
_cell.angle_alpha   90.00
_cell.angle_beta   90.00
_cell.angle_gamma   90.00
#
_symmetry.space_group_name_H-M   'P 1'
#
loop_
_entity.id
_entity.type
_entity.pdbx_description
1 polymer ?
#
loop_
_entity_poly.entity_id
_entity_poly.type
_entity_poly.pdbx_seq_one_letter_code
_entity_poly.pdbx_strand_id
1 'polypeptide(L)'
;MSIITVTTELNEKNTRTINTKNGEKQVVSVPIVKDSTGKWVYASAFINFAVKVGDTLTISGRVEQKQDKDYLNNSFVFPTVERMYKPNNTQSKATDIPGTDVEIDDADLPF
;
A
#
# COMPACT_ATOMS: atom_id res chain seq x y z
N MET A 1 -21.87 -11.62 8.48
CA MET A 1 -20.50 -11.17 8.85
C MET A 1 -19.75 -10.88 7.57
N SER A 2 -19.19 -9.68 7.43
CA SER A 2 -18.53 -9.23 6.21
C SER A 2 -17.04 -9.04 6.48
N ILE A 3 -16.20 -9.46 5.53
CA ILE A 3 -14.76 -9.17 5.53
C ILE A 3 -14.52 -8.05 4.54
N ILE A 4 -13.71 -7.07 4.95
CA ILE A 4 -13.29 -5.97 4.09
C ILE A 4 -11.79 -6.16 3.84
N THR A 5 -11.41 -6.10 2.58
CA THR A 5 -10.01 -6.16 2.14
C THR A 5 -9.68 -4.87 1.41
N VAL A 6 -8.66 -4.15 1.88
CA VAL A 6 -8.21 -2.88 1.29
C VAL A 6 -6.71 -2.94 1.07
N THR A 7 -6.29 -2.53 -0.12
CA THR A 7 -4.88 -2.25 -0.41
C THR A 7 -4.68 -0.75 -0.40
N THR A 8 -3.73 -0.26 0.39
CA THR A 8 -3.40 1.16 0.50
C THR A 8 -1.90 1.38 0.51
N GLU A 9 -1.46 2.51 -0.03
CA GLU A 9 -0.12 3.03 0.25
C GLU A 9 -0.14 3.87 1.53
N LEU A 10 0.89 3.71 2.37
CA LEU A 10 1.08 4.48 3.58
C LEU A 10 1.67 5.85 3.26
N ASN A 11 1.09 6.87 3.85
CA ASN A 11 1.55 8.26 3.76
C ASN A 11 1.31 9.00 5.08
N GLU A 12 1.82 10.23 5.16
CA GLU A 12 1.70 11.08 6.35
C GLU A 12 0.25 11.44 6.70
N LYS A 13 -0.69 11.35 5.75
CA LYS A 13 -2.11 11.69 5.97
C LYS A 13 -2.91 10.53 6.53
N ASN A 14 -2.56 9.29 6.18
CA ASN A 14 -3.32 8.10 6.55
C ASN A 14 -2.65 7.27 7.65
N THR A 15 -1.41 7.56 8.02
CA THR A 15 -0.65 6.83 9.03
C THR A 15 -0.38 7.71 10.23
N ARG A 16 -0.61 7.19 11.43
CA ARG A 16 -0.31 7.87 12.70
C ARG A 16 0.37 6.93 13.67
N THR A 17 1.24 7.50 14.48
CA THR A 17 1.88 6.82 15.59
C THR A 17 1.13 7.12 16.87
N ILE A 18 0.81 6.08 17.64
CA ILE A 18 0.18 6.22 18.95
C ILE A 18 0.96 5.45 20.02
N ASN A 19 1.03 6.03 21.22
CA ASN A 19 1.60 5.39 22.38
C ASN A 19 0.56 4.49 23.04
N THR A 20 0.83 3.20 23.07
CA THR A 20 0.00 2.21 23.76
C THR A 20 0.70 1.74 25.03
N LYS A 21 -0.03 1.04 25.91
CA LYS A 21 0.58 0.37 27.07
C LYS A 21 1.68 -0.63 26.67
N ASN A 22 1.63 -1.14 25.45
CA ASN A 22 2.57 -2.12 24.89
C ASN A 22 3.62 -1.47 23.98
N GLY A 23 3.89 -0.18 24.18
CA GLY A 23 4.82 0.62 23.40
C GLY A 23 4.18 1.35 22.23
N GLU A 24 5.04 1.94 21.41
CA GLU A 24 4.66 2.71 20.22
C GLU A 24 4.07 1.78 19.15
N LYS A 25 2.91 2.16 18.59
CA LYS A 25 2.24 1.42 17.53
C LYS A 25 1.81 2.36 16.42
N GLN A 26 1.93 1.89 15.18
CA GLN A 26 1.41 2.60 14.01
C GLN A 26 -0.02 2.14 13.72
N VAL A 27 -0.88 3.10 13.38
CA VAL A 27 -2.26 2.90 12.99
C VAL A 27 -2.47 3.56 11.64
N VAL A 28 -3.12 2.85 10.73
CA VAL A 28 -3.49 3.36 9.41
C VAL A 28 -5.00 3.54 9.31
N SER A 29 -5.43 4.62 8.68
CA SER A 29 -6.82 4.93 8.36
C SER A 29 -7.07 4.68 6.88
N VAL A 30 -7.92 3.71 6.56
CA VAL A 30 -8.18 3.30 5.17
C VAL A 30 -9.64 3.47 4.78
N PRO A 31 -9.94 3.89 3.54
CA PRO A 31 -11.31 3.96 3.06
C PRO A 31 -11.87 2.55 2.88
N ILE A 32 -13.09 2.31 3.36
CA ILE A 32 -13.72 0.98 3.31
C ILE A 32 -14.95 0.93 2.39
N VAL A 33 -15.79 1.95 2.40
CA VAL A 33 -17.02 2.03 1.59
C VAL A 33 -17.48 3.48 1.48
N LYS A 34 -18.29 3.81 0.47
CA LYS A 34 -19.00 5.10 0.42
C LYS A 34 -20.35 4.98 1.13
N ASP A 35 -20.70 6.00 1.91
CA ASP A 35 -22.04 6.10 2.50
C ASP A 35 -23.10 6.51 1.45
N SER A 36 -24.35 6.62 1.88
CA SER A 36 -25.48 7.03 1.02
C SER A 36 -25.34 8.45 0.45
N THR A 37 -24.45 9.27 0.99
CA THR A 37 -24.14 10.62 0.51
C THR A 37 -22.93 10.65 -0.43
N GLY A 38 -22.31 9.50 -0.69
CA GLY A 38 -21.12 9.36 -1.51
C GLY A 38 -19.80 9.69 -0.79
N LYS A 39 -19.83 9.96 0.52
CA LYS A 39 -18.64 10.23 1.32
C LYS A 39 -17.97 8.92 1.72
N TRP A 40 -16.63 8.92 1.72
CA TRP A 40 -15.86 7.75 2.16
C TRP A 40 -15.96 7.57 3.66
N VAL A 41 -16.34 6.36 4.06
CA VAL A 41 -16.22 5.86 5.42
C VAL A 41 -14.83 5.28 5.57
N TYR A 42 -14.13 5.69 6.62
CA TYR A 42 -12.78 5.23 6.94
C TYR A 42 -12.80 4.30 8.15
N ALA A 43 -11.91 3.32 8.14
CA ALA A 43 -11.66 2.43 9.27
C ALA A 43 -10.18 2.44 9.67
N SER A 44 -9.94 2.34 10.97
CA SER A 44 -8.58 2.28 11.53
C SER A 44 -8.11 0.84 11.69
N ALA A 45 -6.84 0.56 11.38
CA ALA A 45 -6.19 -0.73 11.61
C ALA A 45 -4.83 -0.54 12.29
N PHE A 46 -4.54 -1.38 13.28
CA PHE A 46 -3.22 -1.44 13.90
C PHE A 46 -2.25 -2.22 13.01
N ILE A 47 -0.99 -1.75 12.97
CA ILE A 47 0.10 -2.41 12.28
C ILE A 47 1.01 -3.03 13.33
N ASN A 48 1.29 -4.33 13.19
CA ASN A 48 2.04 -5.12 14.17
C ASN A 48 3.53 -5.24 13.87
N PHE A 49 4.02 -4.64 12.78
CA PHE A 49 5.43 -4.60 12.38
C PHE A 49 5.84 -3.19 11.97
N ALA A 50 7.15 -2.93 11.88
CA ALA A 50 7.67 -1.64 11.50
C ALA A 50 7.38 -1.34 10.03
N VAL A 51 6.73 -0.20 9.74
CA VAL A 51 6.44 0.28 8.39
C VAL A 51 6.94 1.70 8.17
N LYS A 52 7.14 2.05 6.90
CA LYS A 52 7.56 3.39 6.48
C LYS A 52 6.52 3.99 5.54
N VAL A 53 6.50 5.32 5.47
CA VAL A 53 5.80 6.04 4.40
C VAL A 53 6.31 5.53 3.05
N GLY A 54 5.39 5.24 2.13
CA GLY A 54 5.66 4.63 0.82
C GLY A 54 5.47 3.11 0.77
N ASP A 55 5.39 2.41 1.91
CA ASP A 55 5.00 1.01 1.95
C ASP A 55 3.56 0.83 1.45
N THR A 56 3.29 -0.22 0.68
CA THR A 56 1.91 -0.61 0.32
C THR A 56 1.51 -1.80 1.18
N LEU A 57 0.37 -1.67 1.85
CA LEU A 57 -0.18 -2.71 2.70
C LEU A 57 -1.52 -3.22 2.17
N THR A 58 -1.76 -4.51 2.33
CA THR A 58 -3.07 -5.14 2.22
C THR A 58 -3.58 -5.43 3.63
N ILE A 59 -4.78 -4.92 3.93
CA ILE A 59 -5.43 -5.06 5.23
C ILE A 59 -6.74 -5.81 5.00
N SER A 60 -6.88 -6.96 5.64
CA SER A 60 -8.05 -7.82 5.49
C SER A 60 -8.60 -8.19 6.86
N GLY A 61 -9.88 -7.96 7.10
CA GLY A 61 -10.48 -8.32 8.37
C GLY A 61 -11.93 -7.88 8.53
N ARG A 62 -12.46 -8.14 9.71
CA ARG A 62 -13.78 -7.64 10.12
C ARG A 62 -13.65 -6.18 10.53
N VAL A 63 -14.66 -5.39 10.23
CA VAL A 63 -14.77 -4.01 10.73
C VAL A 63 -15.94 -3.93 11.69
N GLU A 64 -15.69 -3.35 12.86
CA GLU A 64 -16.72 -3.02 13.83
C GLU A 64 -16.86 -1.51 13.93
N GLN A 65 -18.10 -1.06 14.09
CA GLN A 65 -18.43 0.34 14.32
C GLN A 65 -18.80 0.52 15.79
N LYS A 66 -18.10 1.43 16.46
CA LYS A 66 -18.35 1.80 17.84
C LYS A 66 -18.71 3.28 17.91
N GLN A 67 -19.81 3.59 18.59
CA GLN A 67 -20.13 4.97 18.91
C GLN A 67 -19.26 5.45 20.07
N ASP A 68 -18.52 6.52 19.83
CA ASP A 68 -17.72 7.22 20.83
C ASP A 68 -18.22 8.67 20.91
N LYS A 69 -19.08 8.91 21.89
CA LYS A 69 -19.83 10.17 22.05
C LYS A 69 -20.58 10.52 20.76
N ASP A 70 -20.20 11.62 20.12
CA ASP A 70 -20.80 12.15 18.90
C ASP A 70 -20.19 11.58 17.61
N TYR A 71 -19.18 10.68 17.71
CA TYR A 71 -18.48 10.12 16.57
C TYR A 71 -18.73 8.62 16.41
N LEU A 72 -18.87 8.18 15.16
CA LEU A 72 -18.89 6.77 14.78
C LEU A 72 -17.49 6.34 14.35
N ASN A 73 -16.86 5.49 15.15
CA ASN A 73 -15.52 5.02 14.90
C ASN A 73 -15.55 3.62 14.30
N ASN A 74 -15.01 3.46 13.10
CA ASN A 74 -14.89 2.15 12.45
C ASN A 74 -13.47 1.64 12.66
N SER A 75 -13.32 0.41 13.13
CA SER A 75 -12.03 -0.20 13.39
C SER A 75 -11.99 -1.64 12.91
N PHE A 76 -10.86 -2.03 12.32
CA PHE A 76 -10.60 -3.42 12.03
C PHE A 76 -10.35 -4.19 13.32
N VAL A 77 -11.04 -5.32 13.48
CA VAL A 77 -10.91 -6.20 14.63
C VAL A 77 -10.00 -7.37 14.25
N PHE A 78 -8.80 -7.36 14.83
CA PHE A 78 -7.73 -8.33 14.55
C PHE A 78 -7.54 -8.61 13.04
N PRO A 79 -7.28 -7.56 12.22
CA PRO A 79 -7.06 -7.77 10.80
C PRO A 79 -5.75 -8.53 10.55
N THR A 80 -5.71 -9.20 9.40
CA THR A 80 -4.46 -9.59 8.75
C THR A 80 -3.90 -8.37 8.02
N VAL A 81 -2.63 -8.05 8.25
CA VAL A 81 -1.94 -6.92 7.61
C VAL A 81 -0.69 -7.45 6.92
N GLU A 82 -0.60 -7.27 5.61
CA GLU A 82 0.49 -7.78 4.79
C GLU A 82 1.16 -6.64 4.03
N ARG A 83 2.50 -6.62 3.98
CA ARG A 83 3.25 -5.69 3.13
C ARG A 83 3.36 -6.26 1.73
N MET A 84 2.90 -5.50 0.74
CA MET A 84 3.08 -5.84 -0.67
C MET A 84 4.54 -5.62 -1.07
N TYR A 85 5.14 -6.64 -1.70
CA TYR A 85 6.48 -6.52 -2.25
C TYR A 85 6.46 -5.55 -3.44
N LYS A 86 7.27 -4.48 -3.35
CA LYS A 86 7.59 -3.62 -4.50
C LYS A 86 8.98 -4.03 -4.97
N PRO A 87 9.14 -4.60 -6.19
CA PRO A 87 10.47 -4.80 -6.74
C PRO A 87 11.14 -3.43 -6.85
N ASN A 88 12.36 -3.29 -6.33
CA ASN A 88 13.18 -2.14 -6.63
C ASN A 88 13.44 -2.20 -8.14
N ASN A 89 12.72 -1.40 -8.92
CA ASN A 89 13.08 -1.13 -10.30
C ASN A 89 14.36 -0.29 -10.34
N THR A 90 15.48 -0.86 -9.88
CA THR A 90 16.75 -0.59 -10.55
C THR A 90 16.68 -1.36 -11.85
N GLN A 91 15.90 -0.82 -12.79
CA GLN A 91 16.02 -1.20 -14.19
C GLN A 91 17.40 -0.71 -14.61
N SER A 92 18.39 -1.58 -14.51
CA SER A 92 19.67 -1.37 -15.16
C SER A 92 19.34 -1.09 -16.62
N LYS A 93 19.49 0.16 -17.07
CA LYS A 93 19.63 0.41 -18.50
C LYS A 93 20.73 -0.54 -18.94
N ALA A 94 20.44 -1.38 -19.95
CA ALA A 94 21.50 -2.11 -20.62
C ALA A 94 22.53 -1.06 -21.05
N THR A 95 23.76 -1.19 -20.57
CA THR A 95 24.87 -0.43 -21.11
C THR A 95 24.97 -0.83 -22.57
N ASP A 96 24.84 0.13 -23.49
CA ASP A 96 25.12 -0.11 -24.89
C ASP A 96 26.50 -0.78 -24.98
N ILE A 97 26.52 -1.99 -25.52
CA ILE A 97 27.76 -2.67 -25.85
C ILE A 97 28.45 -1.76 -26.87
N PRO A 98 29.68 -1.29 -26.65
CA PRO A 98 30.40 -0.56 -27.68
C PRO A 98 30.81 -1.56 -28.77
N GLY A 99 29.88 -1.86 -29.66
CA GLY A 99 30.13 -2.48 -30.95
C GLY A 99 30.27 -1.36 -31.95
N THR A 100 31.38 -1.32 -32.67
CA THR A 100 31.53 -0.54 -33.90
C THR A 100 30.30 -0.77 -34.77
N ASP A 101 29.68 0.31 -35.26
CA ASP A 101 28.67 0.21 -36.32
C ASP A 101 29.25 -0.66 -37.42
N VAL A 102 28.74 -1.88 -37.56
CA VAL A 102 29.08 -2.72 -38.69
C VAL A 102 28.25 -2.15 -39.83
N GLU A 103 28.86 -1.29 -40.62
CA GLU A 103 28.32 -0.83 -41.89
C GLU A 103 28.24 -2.07 -42.79
N ILE A 104 27.04 -2.66 -42.85
CA ILE A 104 26.75 -3.76 -43.77
C ILE A 104 26.64 -3.11 -45.15
N ASP A 105 27.61 -3.36 -46.02
CA ASP A 105 27.53 -2.95 -47.42
C ASP A 105 26.41 -3.77 -48.09
N ASP A 106 25.50 -3.10 -48.81
CA ASP A 106 24.41 -3.76 -49.52
C ASP A 106 24.94 -4.77 -50.57
N ALA A 107 26.21 -4.62 -51.00
CA ALA A 107 26.90 -5.57 -51.87
C ALA A 107 27.21 -6.93 -51.21
N ASP A 108 27.23 -7.01 -49.88
CA ASP A 108 27.47 -8.23 -49.11
C ASP A 108 26.18 -9.00 -48.78
N LEU A 109 25.01 -8.48 -49.16
CA LEU A 109 23.72 -9.13 -48.98
C LEU A 109 23.38 -10.04 -50.18
N PRO A 110 22.95 -11.29 -49.96
CA PRO A 110 22.73 -12.27 -51.04
C PRO A 110 21.39 -12.09 -51.79
N PHE A 111 20.86 -10.86 -51.91
CA PHE A 111 19.63 -10.56 -52.65
C PHE A 111 19.73 -9.27 -53.46
#